data_AF-A0A084SV22-F1
#
_entry.id   AF-A0A084SV22-F1
#
_cell.length_a   1.000
_cell.length_b   1.000
_cell.length_c   1.000
_cell.angle_alpha   90.00
_cell.angle_beta   90.00
_cell.angle_gamma   90.00
#
_symmetry.space_group_name_H-M   'P 1'
#
loop_
_entity.id
_entity.type
_entity.pdbx_description
1 polymer ?
#
loop_
_entity_poly.entity_id
_entity_poly.type
_entity_poly.pdbx_seq_one_letter_code
_entity_poly.pdbx_strand_id
1 'polypeptide(L)' 'MWPLRGQSFYAPAVVYPVTGEMRLAHEEQFGPVIPVMVFDNDEEVVRFVVDSNFGQQLSLFGRDSERIGKFTTDFLF' A
#
# COMPACT_ATOMS: atom_id res chain seq x y z
N MET A 1 -9.68 39.42 -2.32
CA MET A 1 -10.36 38.42 -3.17
C MET A 1 -9.31 37.84 -4.11
N TRP A 2 -8.72 36.70 -3.75
CA TRP A 2 -7.68 36.08 -4.59
C TRP A 2 -8.32 35.44 -5.82
N PRO A 3 -7.75 35.57 -7.02
CA PRO A 3 -8.33 34.95 -8.21
C PRO A 3 -8.06 33.45 -8.20
N LEU A 4 -9.11 32.64 -8.13
CA LEU A 4 -9.05 31.18 -8.14
C LEU A 4 -8.81 30.68 -9.59
N ARG A 5 -7.57 30.74 -10.06
CA ARG A 5 -7.07 29.94 -11.20
C ARG A 5 -6.01 28.97 -10.66
N GLY A 6 -6.26 27.66 -10.76
CA GLY A 6 -5.27 26.61 -10.49
C GLY A 6 -5.22 26.11 -9.04
N GLN A 7 -6.22 25.35 -8.58
CA GLN A 7 -6.23 24.78 -7.23
C GLN A 7 -6.62 23.30 -7.25
N SER A 8 -5.66 22.41 -7.49
CA SER A 8 -5.78 20.96 -7.25
C SER A 8 -5.35 20.64 -5.83
N PHE A 9 -6.02 21.22 -4.83
CA PHE A 9 -5.73 20.93 -3.43
C PHE A 9 -6.56 19.75 -2.95
N TYR A 10 -5.89 18.77 -2.34
CA TYR A 10 -6.53 17.63 -1.69
C TYR A 10 -5.85 17.41 -0.34
N ALA A 11 -6.66 17.23 0.72
CA ALA A 11 -6.14 16.97 2.06
C ALA A 11 -5.62 15.53 2.15
N PRO A 12 -4.44 15.27 2.74
CA PRO A 12 -3.98 13.90 2.95
C PRO A 12 -5.02 13.05 3.68
N ALA A 13 -5.27 11.85 3.19
CA ALA A 13 -6.27 10.94 3.75
C ALA A 13 -5.63 9.60 4.10
N VAL A 14 -5.95 9.11 5.30
CA VAL A 14 -5.64 7.74 5.72
C VAL A 14 -6.97 7.00 5.80
N VAL A 15 -7.07 5.87 5.12
CA VAL A 15 -8.31 5.06 5.08
C VAL A 15 -8.07 3.77 5.82
N TYR A 16 -8.88 3.52 6.84
CA TYR A 16 -8.83 2.32 7.67
C TYR A 16 -10.24 2.01 8.24
N PRO A 17 -10.69 0.75 8.26
CA PRO A 17 -10.03 -0.45 7.74
C PRO A 17 -10.28 -0.62 6.22
N VAL A 18 -9.23 -0.98 5.49
CA VAL A 18 -9.34 -1.40 4.08
C VAL A 18 -9.36 -2.92 4.00
N THR A 19 -10.24 -3.47 3.16
CA THR A 19 -10.32 -4.91 2.89
C THR A 19 -9.88 -5.23 1.47
N GLY A 20 -9.49 -6.48 1.21
CA GLY A 20 -9.09 -6.95 -0.11
C GLY A 20 -10.16 -6.85 -1.19
N GLU A 21 -11.44 -6.66 -0.84
CA GLU A 21 -12.54 -6.50 -1.81
C GLU A 21 -12.70 -5.05 -2.31
N MET A 22 -12.04 -4.08 -1.67
CA MET A 22 -12.17 -2.67 -2.03
C MET A 22 -11.29 -2.31 -3.22
N ARG A 23 -11.81 -1.48 -4.13
CA ARG A 23 -11.02 -0.90 -5.25
C ARG A 23 -9.72 -0.23 -4.78
N LEU A 24 -9.78 0.41 -3.60
CA LEU A 24 -8.63 1.07 -2.98
C LEU A 24 -7.46 0.12 -2.68
N ALA A 25 -7.71 -1.19 -2.56
CA ALA A 25 -6.66 -2.19 -2.36
C ALA A 25 -5.93 -2.59 -3.65
N HIS A 26 -6.50 -2.30 -4.83
CA HIS A 26 -6.01 -2.80 -6.12
C HIS A 26 -5.65 -1.71 -7.12
N GLU A 27 -6.21 -0.51 -6.98
CA GLU A 27 -6.02 0.61 -7.90
C GLU A 27 -5.06 1.64 -7.32
N GLU A 28 -4.02 2.02 -8.08
CA GLU A 28 -3.05 3.04 -7.69
C GLU A 28 -3.72 4.42 -7.49
N GLN A 29 -3.48 5.05 -6.34
CA GLN A 29 -4.26 6.24 -5.93
C GLN A 29 -3.84 7.54 -6.64
N PHE A 30 -2.59 7.66 -7.12
CA PHE A 30 -2.02 8.87 -7.76
C PHE A 30 -2.28 10.19 -6.99
N GLY A 31 -2.55 10.11 -5.70
CA GLY A 31 -2.93 11.22 -4.83
C GLY A 31 -2.57 10.91 -3.38
N PRO A 32 -2.73 11.86 -2.44
CA PRO A 32 -2.24 11.71 -1.08
C PRO A 32 -3.22 10.89 -0.22
N VAL A 33 -3.54 9.67 -0.67
CA VAL A 33 -4.45 8.74 0.01
C VAL A 33 -3.68 7.46 0.34
N ILE A 34 -3.65 7.09 1.61
CA ILE A 34 -2.97 5.89 2.10
C ILE A 34 -4.00 4.88 2.62
N PRO A 35 -4.19 3.73 1.96
CA PRO A 35 -4.95 2.62 2.52
C PRO A 35 -4.16 1.91 3.61
N VAL A 36 -4.85 1.53 4.69
CA VAL A 36 -4.29 0.68 5.76
C VAL A 36 -5.13 -0.58 5.88
N MET A 37 -4.48 -1.71 5.67
CA MET A 37 -5.05 -3.06 5.77
C MET A 37 -4.35 -3.82 6.89
N VAL A 38 -5.11 -4.62 7.64
CA VAL A 38 -4.57 -5.58 8.61
C VAL A 38 -4.36 -6.93 7.93
N PHE A 39 -3.38 -7.67 8.42
CA PHE A 39 -3.10 -9.04 8.00
C PHE A 39 -2.81 -9.88 9.24
N ASP A 40 -3.13 -11.17 9.18
CA ASP A 40 -2.95 -12.08 10.31
C ASP A 40 -1.69 -12.95 10.20
N ASN A 41 -1.18 -13.16 8.97
CA ASN A 41 -0.03 -14.01 8.67
C ASN A 41 0.81 -13.47 7.50
N ASP A 42 2.02 -14.00 7.35
CA ASP A 42 2.98 -13.54 6.33
C ASP A 42 2.53 -13.92 4.91
N GLU A 43 1.83 -15.06 4.75
CA GLU A 43 1.34 -15.55 3.46
C GLU A 43 0.31 -14.59 2.83
N GLU A 44 -0.52 -13.92 3.64
CA GLU A 44 -1.44 -12.88 3.16
C GLU A 44 -0.70 -11.70 2.55
N VAL A 45 0.39 -11.25 3.18
CA VAL A 45 1.23 -10.16 2.67
C VAL A 45 1.91 -10.58 1.37
N VAL A 46 2.44 -11.81 1.30
CA VAL A 46 3.05 -12.35 0.08
C VAL A 46 2.06 -12.37 -1.08
N ARG A 47 0.86 -12.93 -0.86
CA ARG A 47 -0.19 -12.97 -1.88
C ARG A 47 -0.58 -11.58 -2.37
N PHE A 48 -0.76 -10.63 -1.45
CA PHE A 48 -1.14 -9.26 -1.82
C PHE A 48 -0.13 -8.61 -2.77
N VAL A 49 1.17 -8.83 -2.56
CA VAL A 49 2.22 -8.30 -3.44
C VAL A 49 2.31 -9.07 -4.76
N VAL A 50 2.26 -10.40 -4.72
CA VAL A 50 2.42 -11.25 -5.91
C VAL A 50 1.22 -11.12 -6.87
N ASP A 51 0.01 -10.99 -6.35
CA ASP A 51 -1.21 -10.85 -7.17
C ASP A 51 -1.38 -9.44 -7.76
N SER A 52 -0.51 -8.49 -7.41
CA SER A 52 -0.54 -7.14 -7.96
C SER A 52 -0.03 -7.12 -9.41
N ASN A 53 -0.78 -6.45 -10.29
CA ASN A 53 -0.39 -6.23 -11.70
C ASN A 53 0.71 -5.17 -11.90
N PHE A 54 1.27 -4.63 -10.82
CA PHE A 54 2.26 -3.56 -10.85
C PHE A 54 3.62 -4.02 -10.30
N GLY A 55 4.71 -3.52 -10.88
CA GLY A 55 6.07 -3.68 -10.35
C GLY A 55 6.27 -2.77 -9.14
N GLN A 56 5.84 -3.21 -7.96
CA GLN A 56 5.80 -2.37 -6.77
C GLN A 56 7.18 -2.26 -6.09
N GLN A 57 7.45 -1.09 -5.52
CA GLN A 57 8.50 -0.92 -4.52
C GLN A 57 7.92 -1.23 -3.14
N LEU A 58 8.67 -1.94 -2.30
CA LEU A 58 8.26 -2.31 -0.96
C LEU A 58 9.15 -1.67 0.09
N SER A 59 8.53 -1.22 1.17
CA SER A 59 9.23 -0.80 2.39
C SER A 59 8.79 -1.69 3.54
N LEU A 60 9.73 -2.48 4.07
CA LEU A 60 9.49 -3.40 5.18
C LEU A 60 9.99 -2.78 6.48
N PHE A 61 9.13 -2.77 7.50
CA PHE A 61 9.45 -2.22 8.82
C PHE A 61 9.16 -3.26 9.90
N GLY A 62 10.14 -3.53 10.75
CA GLY A 62 9.99 -4.47 11.86
C GLY A 62 11.30 -4.60 12.64
N ARG A 63 11.27 -5.40 13.71
CA ARG A 63 12.43 -5.63 14.58
C ARG A 63 13.07 -7.01 14.39
N ASP A 64 12.36 -7.92 13.72
CA ASP A 64 12.84 -9.26 13.42
C ASP A 64 13.46 -9.27 12.02
N SER A 65 14.79 -9.21 11.98
CA SER A 65 15.54 -9.18 10.72
C SER A 65 15.44 -10.49 9.94
N GLU A 66 15.26 -11.63 10.60
CA GLU A 66 15.11 -12.92 9.90
C GLU A 66 13.76 -12.97 9.18
N ARG A 67 12.68 -12.56 9.85
CA ARG A 67 11.35 -12.47 9.23
C ARG A 67 11.32 -11.46 8.08
N ILE A 68 11.92 -10.29 8.25
CA ILE A 68 12.04 -9.28 7.17
C ILE A 68 12.87 -9.82 5.99
N GLY A 69 13.95 -10.55 6.28
CA GLY A 69 14.79 -11.17 5.26
C GLY A 69 14.04 -12.17 4.38
N LYS A 70 13.13 -12.95 4.95
CA LYS A 70 12.28 -13.91 4.20
C LYS A 70 11.46 -13.23 3.10
N PHE A 71 10.76 -12.15 3.45
CA PHE A 71 10.01 -11.36 2.49
C PHE A 71 10.85 -10.89 1.29
N THR A 72 12.12 -10.56 1.49
CA THR A 72 12.99 -10.13 0.38
C THR A 72 13.20 -11.25 -0.65
N THR A 73 13.16 -12.52 -0.23
CA THR A 73 13.30 -13.68 -1.12
C THR A 73 11.96 -14.09 -1.71
N ASP A 74 10.90 -14.05 -0.90
CA ASP A 74 9.57 -14.52 -1.30
C ASP A 74 8.91 -13.64 -2.37
N PHE A 75 9.35 -12.38 -2.52
CA PHE A 75 8.87 -11.46 -3.56
C PHE A 75 9.66 -11.53 -4.89
N LEU A 76 10.70 -12.37 -5.02
CA LEU A 76 11.63 -12.36 -6.16
C LEU A 76 11.36 -13.41 -7.25
N PHE A 77 10.14 -13.98 -7.32
CA PHE A 77 9.79 -15.00 -8.32
C PHE A 77 8.76 -14.52 -9.34
#